data_AF-A0A7S0YL75-F1
#
_entry.id   AF-A0A7S0YL75-F1
#
_cell.length_a   1.000
_cell.length_b   1.000
_cell.length_c   1.000
_cell.angle_alpha   90.00
_cell.angle_beta   90.00
_cell.angle_gamma   90.00
#
_symmetry.space_group_name_H-M   'P 1'
#
loop_
_entity.id
_entity.type
_entity.pdbx_description
1 polymer ?
#
loop_
_entity_poly.entity_id
_entity_poly.type
_entity_poly.pdbx_seq_one_letter_code
_entity_poly.pdbx_strand_id
1 'polypeptide(L)'
;MSSRRESFSNRMSSSLGLNCAEGLKFHITVNAAAALSLQLLYRPREAHQIASELSLVTFTPGILASMLAPPPPIRRALLAESIQPRVVLSKTLVDFNSRILIRSNQIKAPYVTEIHVRNNESTVVQVLFGEPRGGARSEPGAPKGVYSLDLVPREPLALQPGETVCVNLRFIPREAKLYEATIPVFLIDSEADLAAAIRYGSGPGGEGGGDRNTNTNTNNNNNSNSNSSN
;
A
#
# COMPACT_ATOMS: atom_id res chain seq x y z
N MET A 1 -5.37 45.97 40.36
CA MET A 1 -5.93 45.01 39.38
C MET A 1 -4.83 44.62 38.41
N SER A 2 -4.23 43.45 38.62
CA SER A 2 -3.15 42.91 37.79
C SER A 2 -3.72 42.25 36.53
N SER A 3 -3.35 42.71 35.34
CA SER A 3 -3.58 41.95 34.10
C SER A 3 -2.28 41.27 33.67
N ARG A 4 -2.22 39.97 33.92
CA ARG A 4 -1.16 39.05 33.47
C ARG A 4 -1.29 38.90 31.94
N ARG A 5 -0.32 39.37 31.16
CA ARG A 5 -0.23 39.01 29.74
C ARG A 5 0.50 37.68 29.64
N GLU A 6 -0.25 36.65 29.26
CA GLU A 6 0.29 35.34 28.92
C GLU A 6 1.05 35.44 27.59
N SER A 7 2.37 35.28 27.66
CA SER A 7 3.20 35.06 26.46
C SER A 7 2.93 33.66 25.94
N PHE A 8 2.08 33.55 24.93
CA PHE A 8 1.92 32.32 24.16
C PHE A 8 3.21 32.05 23.38
N SER A 9 3.94 31.03 23.85
CA SER A 9 5.06 30.42 23.12
C SER A 9 4.54 29.79 21.83
N ASN A 10 4.64 30.51 20.72
CA ASN A 10 4.54 29.95 19.39
C ASN A 10 5.75 29.03 19.15
N ARG A 11 5.65 27.75 19.55
CA ARG A 11 6.52 26.70 19.02
C ARG A 11 6.16 26.51 17.55
N MET A 12 6.83 27.26 16.68
CA MET A 12 6.91 26.92 15.27
C MET A 12 7.64 25.58 15.15
N SER A 13 6.87 24.54 14.86
CA SER A 13 7.38 23.26 14.36
C SER A 13 8.03 23.53 12.99
N SER A 14 9.32 23.85 12.98
CA SER A 14 10.08 23.98 11.74
C SER A 14 10.31 22.59 11.17
N SER A 15 9.34 22.10 10.39
CA SER A 15 9.56 21.03 9.41
C SER A 15 10.43 21.59 8.28
N LEU A 16 11.72 21.82 8.60
CA LEU A 16 12.70 22.20 7.61
C LEU A 16 12.90 21.02 6.66
N GLY A 17 12.64 21.28 5.38
CA GLY A 17 12.91 20.37 4.26
C GLY A 17 14.40 20.09 4.16
N LEU A 18 14.88 19.14 4.96
CA LEU A 18 16.24 18.65 4.91
C LEU A 18 16.39 17.71 3.70
N ASN A 19 16.64 18.31 2.55
CA ASN A 19 17.38 17.66 1.47
C ASN A 19 18.85 17.63 1.91
N CYS A 20 19.27 16.61 2.67
CA CYS A 20 20.64 16.54 3.18
C CYS A 20 21.30 15.23 2.74
N ALA A 21 22.16 15.35 1.72
CA ALA A 21 23.08 14.30 1.29
C ALA A 21 24.42 14.34 2.08
N GLU A 22 24.55 15.22 3.07
CA GLU A 22 25.70 15.31 3.97
C GLU A 22 25.22 15.27 5.43
N GLY A 23 25.92 14.51 6.28
CA GLY A 23 25.55 14.37 7.68
C GLY A 23 25.64 15.69 8.44
N LEU A 24 24.58 16.05 9.16
CA LEU A 24 24.57 17.20 10.07
C LEU A 24 25.11 16.77 11.44
N LYS A 25 26.09 17.51 11.96
CA LYS A 25 26.60 17.30 13.32
C LYS A 25 25.69 18.00 14.32
N PHE A 26 25.07 17.23 15.22
CA PHE A 26 24.21 17.76 16.28
C PHE A 26 24.94 17.74 17.62
N HIS A 27 24.77 18.81 18.40
CA HIS A 27 25.22 18.86 19.79
C HIS A 27 23.99 18.81 20.71
N ILE A 28 23.88 17.76 21.52
CA ILE A 28 22.75 17.52 22.41
C ILE A 28 23.28 17.42 23.84
N THR A 29 22.79 18.28 24.73
CA THR A 29 23.09 18.21 26.16
C THR A 29 22.03 17.36 26.84
N VAL A 30 22.46 16.29 27.51
CA VAL A 30 21.60 15.39 28.29
C VAL A 30 21.96 15.54 29.75
N ASN A 31 20.96 15.77 30.61
CA ASN A 31 21.18 15.88 32.04
C ASN A 31 21.62 14.54 32.63
N ALA A 32 22.37 14.59 33.73
CA ALA A 32 22.73 13.40 34.48
C ALA A 32 21.47 12.59 34.84
N ALA A 33 21.56 11.26 34.70
CA ALA A 33 20.46 10.31 34.90
C ALA A 33 19.23 10.47 33.98
N ALA A 34 19.26 11.36 32.98
CA ALA A 34 18.21 11.44 31.96
C ALA A 34 18.52 10.53 30.77
N ALA A 35 17.47 9.94 30.17
CA ALA A 35 17.58 9.13 28.96
C ALA A 35 17.32 9.97 27.70
N LEU A 36 18.15 9.82 26.68
CA LEU A 36 17.93 10.37 25.35
C LEU A 36 17.41 9.28 24.41
N SER A 37 16.16 9.42 23.96
CA SER A 37 15.56 8.54 22.96
C SER A 37 15.82 9.09 21.56
N LEU A 38 16.53 8.34 20.73
CA LEU A 38 16.76 8.66 19.32
C LEU A 38 15.83 7.82 18.45
N GLN A 39 15.02 8.47 17.61
CA GLN A 39 14.26 7.81 16.56
C GLN A 39 15.03 7.91 15.25
N LEU A 40 15.47 6.77 14.75
CA LEU A 40 16.17 6.68 13.48
C LEU A 40 15.17 6.34 12.39
N LEU A 41 15.09 7.20 11.38
CA LEU A 41 14.20 6.99 10.24
C LEU A 41 15.02 6.60 9.02
N TYR A 42 14.92 5.35 8.61
CA TYR A 42 15.50 4.87 7.36
C TYR A 42 14.53 5.09 6.20
N ARG A 43 14.99 5.81 5.17
CA ARG A 43 14.23 6.03 3.91
C ARG A 43 15.05 5.46 2.74
N PRO A 44 14.96 4.15 2.48
CA PRO A 44 15.71 3.53 1.38
C PRO A 44 15.29 4.17 0.06
N ARG A 45 16.28 4.50 -0.77
CA ARG A 45 16.05 4.93 -2.17
C ARG A 45 16.25 3.78 -3.16
N GLU A 46 16.97 2.76 -2.74
CA GLU A 46 17.33 1.58 -3.54
C GLU A 46 17.15 0.33 -2.69
N ALA A 47 16.93 -0.80 -3.37
CA ALA A 47 16.78 -2.09 -2.72
C ALA A 47 18.15 -2.62 -2.28
N HIS A 48 18.54 -2.29 -1.05
CA HIS A 48 19.80 -2.74 -0.49
C HIS A 48 19.72 -3.03 1.01
N GLN A 49 20.51 -4.01 1.45
CA GLN A 49 20.84 -4.15 2.86
C GLN A 49 21.95 -3.17 3.19
N ILE A 50 21.72 -2.34 4.20
CA ILE A 50 22.71 -1.39 4.70
C ILE A 50 23.04 -1.78 6.13
N ALA A 51 24.29 -2.23 6.31
CA ALA A 51 24.93 -2.26 7.61
C ALA A 51 25.60 -0.91 7.84
N SER A 52 25.17 -0.18 8.87
CA SER A 52 25.77 1.10 9.26
C SER A 52 26.06 1.12 10.75
N GLU A 53 26.97 1.98 11.17
CA GLU A 53 27.32 2.15 12.57
C GLU A 53 26.90 3.55 13.03
N LEU A 54 25.96 3.62 13.97
CA LEU A 54 25.69 4.86 14.68
C LEU A 54 26.79 5.06 15.72
N SER A 55 27.64 6.07 15.47
CA SER A 55 28.67 6.50 16.40
C SER A 55 28.22 7.77 17.14
N LEU A 56 28.07 7.66 18.46
CA LEU A 56 27.81 8.79 19.35
C LEU A 56 29.09 9.10 20.13
N VAL A 57 29.64 10.28 19.88
CA VAL A 57 30.79 10.80 20.64
C VAL A 57 30.25 11.59 21.83
N THR A 58 30.57 11.14 23.03
CA THR A 58 30.25 11.86 24.26
C THR A 58 31.33 12.89 24.55
N PHE A 59 30.92 14.08 24.94
CA PHE A 59 31.82 15.15 25.35
C PHE A 59 31.53 15.52 26.80
N THR A 60 32.56 15.60 27.62
CA THR A 60 32.46 16.07 29.00
C THR A 60 32.82 17.55 29.01
N PRO A 61 31.88 18.49 29.26
CA PRO A 61 32.22 19.91 29.35
C PRO A 61 32.90 20.24 30.68
N GLY A 62 33.86 21.17 30.65
CA GLY A 62 34.49 21.77 31.85
C GLY A 62 35.98 21.45 32.04
N ILE A 63 36.57 22.00 33.10
CA ILE A 63 38.04 21.96 33.37
C ILE A 63 38.56 20.52 33.54
N LEU A 64 37.71 19.62 34.07
CA LEU A 64 38.03 18.19 34.22
C LEU A 64 38.17 17.44 32.89
N ALA A 65 37.66 17.99 31.78
CA ALA A 65 37.83 17.41 30.44
C ALA A 65 39.29 17.36 29.98
N SER A 66 40.14 18.24 30.52
CA SER A 66 41.58 18.25 30.23
C SER A 66 42.39 17.24 31.05
N MET A 67 41.80 16.69 32.13
CA MET A 67 42.47 15.79 33.07
C MET A 67 41.98 14.34 33.00
N LEU A 68 40.88 14.07 32.29
CA LEU A 68 40.31 12.75 32.12
C LEU A 68 40.35 12.35 30.65
N ALA A 69 40.78 11.10 30.38
CA ALA A 69 40.68 10.54 29.06
C ALA A 69 39.21 10.56 28.59
N PRO A 70 38.92 10.98 27.35
CA PRO A 70 37.55 11.03 26.86
C PRO A 70 36.93 9.62 26.89
N PRO A 71 35.65 9.50 27.28
CA PRO A 71 34.96 8.22 27.27
C PRO A 71 34.94 7.62 25.86
N PRO A 72 34.98 6.28 25.74
CA PRO A 72 34.93 5.63 24.44
C PRO A 72 33.60 5.96 23.73
N PRO A 73 33.61 6.14 22.41
CA PRO A 73 32.40 6.43 21.66
C PRO A 73 31.40 5.27 21.77
N ILE A 74 30.13 5.60 21.90
CA ILE A 74 29.05 4.62 21.91
C ILE A 74 28.77 4.25 20.45
N ARG A 75 28.93 2.97 20.14
CA ARG A 75 28.76 2.42 18.79
C ARG A 75 27.59 1.46 18.77
N ARG A 76 26.68 1.63 17.81
CA ARG A 76 25.56 0.73 17.58
C ARG A 76 25.50 0.32 16.12
N ALA A 77 25.63 -0.97 15.86
CA ALA A 77 25.36 -1.53 14.55
C ALA A 77 23.86 -1.40 14.24
N LEU A 78 23.56 -0.91 13.05
CA LEU A 78 22.24 -0.78 12.49
C LEU A 78 22.19 -1.63 11.23
N LEU A 79 21.21 -2.53 11.18
CA LEU A 79 20.89 -3.27 9.97
C LEU A 79 19.56 -2.75 9.45
N ALA A 80 19.59 -2.24 8.23
CA ALA A 80 18.42 -1.77 7.52
C ALA A 80 18.26 -2.57 6.24
N GLU A 81 17.07 -3.12 6.01
CA GLU A 81 16.75 -3.89 4.82
C GLU A 81 15.59 -3.20 4.09
N SER A 82 15.70 -3.14 2.78
CA SER A 82 14.63 -2.68 1.90
C SER A 82 14.26 -3.79 0.93
N ILE A 83 12.97 -4.06 0.84
CA ILE A 83 12.43 -5.09 -0.06
C ILE A 83 12.15 -4.44 -1.42
N GLN A 84 12.71 -5.00 -2.50
CA GLN A 84 12.39 -4.57 -3.85
C GLN A 84 11.02 -5.14 -4.26
N PRO A 85 10.11 -4.33 -4.82
CA PRO A 85 8.89 -4.88 -5.39
C PRO A 85 9.25 -5.74 -6.61
N ARG A 86 8.74 -6.97 -6.63
CA ARG A 86 8.94 -7.95 -7.71
C ARG A 86 8.49 -7.41 -9.07
N VAL A 87 7.36 -6.71 -9.06
CA VAL A 87 6.77 -6.07 -10.24
C VAL A 87 6.42 -4.62 -9.92
N VAL A 88 6.67 -3.72 -10.88
CA VAL A 88 6.33 -2.30 -10.78
C VAL A 88 5.33 -1.93 -11.86
N LEU A 89 4.26 -1.24 -11.46
CA LEU A 89 3.30 -0.63 -12.36
C LEU A 89 3.63 0.86 -12.51
N SER A 90 3.62 1.36 -13.74
CA SER A 90 3.77 2.80 -14.01
C SER A 90 2.65 3.66 -13.43
N LYS A 91 1.44 3.08 -13.31
CA LYS A 91 0.23 3.74 -12.81
C LYS A 91 -0.59 2.75 -12.00
N THR A 92 -1.08 3.17 -10.85
CA THR A 92 -2.04 2.41 -10.02
C THR A 92 -3.41 3.08 -9.96
N LEU A 93 -3.47 4.39 -10.19
CA LEU A 93 -4.69 5.16 -10.36
C LEU A 93 -4.74 5.72 -11.77
N VAL A 94 -5.80 5.40 -12.49
CA VAL A 94 -6.06 5.89 -13.85
C VAL A 94 -7.28 6.77 -13.82
N ASP A 95 -7.09 8.04 -14.15
CA ASP A 95 -8.19 8.98 -14.36
C ASP A 95 -8.40 9.20 -15.86
N PHE A 96 -9.61 8.87 -16.32
CA PHE A 96 -10.02 9.16 -17.68
C PHE A 96 -10.56 10.59 -17.83
N ASN A 97 -10.71 11.38 -16.76
CA ASN A 97 -11.32 12.71 -16.76
C ASN A 97 -12.75 12.70 -17.35
N SER A 98 -13.33 13.90 -17.53
CA SER A 98 -14.60 14.06 -18.23
C SER A 98 -14.47 13.64 -19.70
N ARG A 99 -15.36 12.76 -20.15
CA ARG A 99 -15.38 12.22 -21.51
C ARG A 99 -16.72 12.46 -22.19
N ILE A 100 -16.68 12.67 -23.50
CA ILE A 100 -17.87 12.97 -24.31
C ILE A 100 -18.63 11.68 -24.58
N LEU A 101 -19.94 11.68 -24.34
CA LEU A 101 -20.82 10.59 -24.74
C LEU A 101 -21.40 10.88 -26.11
N ILE A 102 -21.29 9.94 -27.02
CA ILE A 102 -21.89 10.04 -28.35
C ILE A 102 -23.22 9.28 -28.29
N ARG A 103 -24.34 9.98 -28.54
CA ARG A 103 -25.70 9.42 -28.48
C ARG A 103 -26.15 8.77 -29.80
N SER A 104 -25.35 8.87 -30.86
CA SER A 104 -25.63 8.28 -32.17
C SER A 104 -25.09 6.84 -32.26
N ASN A 105 -25.71 6.00 -33.09
CA ASN A 105 -25.30 4.61 -33.43
C ASN A 105 -23.90 4.50 -34.11
N GLN A 106 -23.03 5.48 -33.96
CA GLN A 106 -21.67 5.45 -34.47
C GLN A 106 -20.76 4.69 -33.49
N ILE A 107 -19.94 3.79 -34.03
CA ILE A 107 -18.95 3.05 -33.25
C ILE A 107 -17.90 4.04 -32.75
N LYS A 108 -17.85 4.23 -31.43
CA LYS A 108 -16.88 5.13 -30.79
C LYS A 108 -15.57 4.39 -30.56
N ALA A 109 -14.46 5.02 -30.93
CA ALA A 109 -13.14 4.56 -30.53
C ALA A 109 -13.00 4.60 -28.99
N PRO A 110 -12.52 3.52 -28.35
CA PRO A 110 -12.30 3.50 -26.91
C PRO A 110 -11.32 4.59 -26.49
N TYR A 111 -11.51 5.16 -25.30
CA TYR A 111 -10.43 5.93 -24.69
C TYR A 111 -9.39 4.95 -24.19
N VAL A 112 -8.14 5.13 -24.61
CA VAL A 112 -7.05 4.23 -24.27
C VAL A 112 -6.05 4.97 -23.38
N THR A 113 -5.56 4.28 -22.35
CA THR A 113 -4.39 4.69 -21.60
C THR A 113 -3.43 3.51 -21.48
N GLU A 114 -2.14 3.81 -21.48
CA GLU A 114 -1.09 2.82 -21.34
C GLU A 114 -0.68 2.66 -19.88
N ILE A 115 -0.53 1.40 -19.46
CA ILE A 115 0.01 0.97 -18.18
C ILE A 115 1.21 0.08 -18.48
N HIS A 116 2.41 0.56 -18.16
CA HIS A 116 3.61 -0.26 -18.21
C HIS A 116 3.73 -1.12 -16.95
N VAL A 117 4.08 -2.39 -17.16
CA VAL A 117 4.34 -3.40 -16.13
C VAL A 117 5.78 -3.86 -16.30
N ARG A 118 6.60 -3.69 -15.26
CA ARG A 118 8.02 -4.04 -15.28
C ARG A 118 8.33 -5.15 -14.29
N ASN A 119 9.06 -6.16 -14.76
CA ASN A 119 9.66 -7.17 -13.89
C ASN A 119 11.01 -6.68 -13.35
N ASN A 120 11.17 -6.69 -12.03
CA ASN A 120 12.42 -6.34 -11.35
C ASN A 120 13.20 -7.57 -10.84
N GLU A 121 12.64 -8.76 -10.98
CA GLU A 121 13.28 -10.02 -10.60
C GLU A 121 14.31 -10.46 -11.65
N SER A 122 15.24 -11.31 -11.22
CA SER A 122 16.15 -12.03 -12.10
C SER A 122 15.52 -13.28 -12.73
N THR A 123 14.25 -13.57 -12.40
CA THR A 123 13.48 -14.72 -12.89
C THR A 123 12.21 -14.25 -13.60
N VAL A 124 11.61 -15.14 -14.38
CA VAL A 124 10.32 -14.86 -15.04
C VAL A 124 9.24 -14.72 -13.96
N VAL A 125 8.45 -13.65 -14.06
CA VAL A 125 7.31 -13.41 -13.16
C VAL A 125 6.01 -13.51 -13.96
N GLN A 126 5.02 -14.22 -13.42
CA GLN A 126 3.69 -14.27 -14.01
C GLN A 126 2.77 -13.27 -13.30
N VAL A 127 2.15 -12.40 -14.10
CA VAL A 127 1.26 -11.35 -13.63
C VAL A 127 -0.12 -11.55 -14.24
N LEU A 128 -1.16 -11.63 -13.41
CA LEU A 128 -2.53 -11.74 -13.90
C LEU A 128 -3.32 -10.47 -13.56
N PHE A 129 -3.89 -9.84 -14.58
CA PHE A 129 -4.89 -8.79 -14.41
C PHE A 129 -6.28 -9.43 -14.31
N GLY A 130 -6.98 -9.19 -13.20
CA GLY A 130 -8.34 -9.68 -13.00
C GLY A 130 -9.40 -8.82 -13.70
N GLU A 131 -10.65 -9.23 -13.55
CA GLU A 131 -11.79 -8.51 -14.13
C GLU A 131 -12.04 -7.19 -13.38
N PRO A 132 -12.40 -6.09 -14.09
CA PRO A 132 -12.78 -4.84 -13.46
C PRO A 132 -13.97 -5.01 -12.51
N ARG A 133 -13.88 -4.42 -11.33
CA ARG A 133 -14.90 -4.45 -10.27
C ARG A 133 -15.48 -3.07 -10.04
N GLY A 134 -16.74 -2.97 -9.64
CA GLY A 134 -17.34 -1.68 -9.27
C GLY A 134 -16.52 -0.99 -8.17
N GLY A 135 -16.31 0.31 -8.33
CA GLY A 135 -15.65 1.13 -7.32
C GLY A 135 -16.55 1.39 -6.12
N ALA A 136 -15.95 1.89 -5.03
CA ALA A 136 -16.66 2.16 -3.80
C ALA A 136 -17.73 3.26 -3.94
N ARG A 137 -17.61 4.12 -4.95
CA ARG A 137 -18.51 5.27 -5.19
C ARG A 137 -19.37 5.11 -6.45
N SER A 138 -19.26 3.98 -7.17
CA SER A 138 -20.14 3.67 -8.30
C SER A 138 -21.36 2.86 -7.86
N GLU A 139 -22.41 2.84 -8.69
CA GLU A 139 -23.55 1.94 -8.49
C GLU A 139 -23.11 0.48 -8.31
N PRO A 140 -23.90 -0.35 -7.60
CA PRO A 140 -23.54 -1.73 -7.31
C PRO A 140 -23.29 -2.52 -8.61
N GLY A 141 -22.08 -3.08 -8.72
CA GLY A 141 -21.66 -3.89 -9.86
C GLY A 141 -20.75 -3.17 -10.84
N ALA A 142 -19.71 -3.86 -11.29
CA ALA A 142 -18.82 -3.33 -12.31
C ALA A 142 -19.61 -3.14 -13.62
N PRO A 143 -19.51 -1.98 -14.27
CA PRO A 143 -20.18 -1.78 -15.54
C PRO A 143 -19.52 -2.67 -16.60
N LYS A 144 -20.17 -3.80 -16.91
CA LYS A 144 -19.70 -4.80 -17.86
C LYS A 144 -19.43 -4.16 -19.22
N GLY A 145 -18.26 -4.45 -19.79
CA GLY A 145 -17.86 -3.96 -21.11
C GLY A 145 -17.56 -2.46 -21.19
N VAL A 146 -17.44 -1.77 -20.06
CA VAL A 146 -16.99 -0.37 -20.02
C VAL A 146 -15.47 -0.27 -19.90
N TYR A 147 -14.85 -1.16 -19.12
CA TYR A 147 -13.41 -1.26 -18.99
C TYR A 147 -12.92 -2.57 -19.61
N SER A 148 -11.84 -2.52 -20.38
CA SER A 148 -11.17 -3.71 -20.90
C SER A 148 -9.67 -3.51 -21.03
N LEU A 149 -8.92 -4.59 -20.91
CA LEU A 149 -7.48 -4.63 -21.15
C LEU A 149 -7.24 -5.36 -22.47
N ASP A 150 -6.13 -5.05 -23.14
CA ASP A 150 -5.68 -5.77 -24.35
C ASP A 150 -4.88 -7.04 -24.03
N LEU A 151 -5.31 -7.75 -22.98
CA LEU A 151 -4.75 -9.03 -22.55
C LEU A 151 -5.77 -10.14 -22.75
N VAL A 152 -5.29 -11.37 -22.90
CA VAL A 152 -6.16 -12.54 -22.90
C VAL A 152 -6.76 -12.68 -21.49
N PRO A 153 -8.09 -12.66 -21.34
CA PRO A 153 -8.71 -12.75 -20.04
C PRO A 153 -8.31 -14.04 -19.31
N ARG A 154 -7.98 -13.91 -18.02
CA ARG A 154 -7.65 -15.06 -17.13
C ARG A 154 -6.34 -15.77 -17.48
N GLU A 155 -5.57 -15.26 -18.42
CA GLU A 155 -4.25 -15.77 -18.75
C GLU A 155 -3.16 -14.88 -18.11
N PRO A 156 -2.22 -15.45 -17.35
CA PRO A 156 -1.11 -14.69 -16.81
C PRO A 156 -0.17 -14.19 -17.91
N LEU A 157 0.23 -12.93 -17.80
CA LEU A 157 1.31 -12.34 -18.57
C LEU A 157 2.66 -12.79 -17.98
N ALA A 158 3.44 -13.54 -18.74
CA ALA A 158 4.80 -13.90 -18.37
C ALA A 158 5.76 -12.77 -18.73
N LEU A 159 6.42 -12.19 -17.72
CA LEU A 159 7.40 -11.12 -17.88
C LEU A 159 8.81 -11.67 -17.68
N GLN A 160 9.66 -11.55 -18.70
CA GLN A 160 11.08 -11.89 -18.62
C GLN A 160 11.81 -10.97 -17.62
N PRO A 161 12.98 -11.39 -17.08
CA PRO A 161 13.78 -10.56 -16.19
C PRO A 161 14.07 -9.18 -16.79
N GLY A 162 13.74 -8.11 -16.07
CA GLY A 162 13.93 -6.73 -16.53
C GLY A 162 12.96 -6.26 -17.64
N GLU A 163 12.08 -7.13 -18.14
CA GLU A 163 11.14 -6.81 -19.21
C GLU A 163 10.13 -5.75 -18.74
N THR A 164 9.76 -4.88 -19.67
CA THR A 164 8.65 -3.93 -19.49
C THR A 164 7.64 -4.14 -20.60
N VAL A 165 6.43 -4.55 -20.23
CA VAL A 165 5.31 -4.73 -21.17
C VAL A 165 4.33 -3.59 -21.02
N CYS A 166 3.79 -3.12 -22.14
CA CYS A 166 2.73 -2.13 -22.17
C CYS A 166 1.35 -2.81 -22.25
N VAL A 167 0.46 -2.46 -21.32
CA VAL A 167 -0.92 -2.94 -21.28
C VAL A 167 -1.85 -1.74 -21.55
N ASN A 168 -2.72 -1.86 -22.53
CA ASN A 168 -3.69 -0.84 -22.89
C ASN A 168 -4.99 -1.03 -22.10
N LEU A 169 -5.29 -0.09 -21.20
CA LEU A 169 -6.59 0.01 -20.55
C LEU A 169 -7.53 0.86 -21.39
N ARG A 170 -8.64 0.25 -21.81
CA ARG A 170 -9.69 0.85 -22.64
C ARG A 170 -10.90 1.22 -21.78
N PHE A 171 -11.48 2.37 -22.07
CA PHE A 171 -12.68 2.90 -21.43
C PHE A 171 -13.73 3.30 -22.47
N ILE A 172 -14.91 2.70 -22.38
CA ILE A 172 -16.04 2.88 -23.30
C ILE A 172 -17.29 3.23 -22.48
N PRO A 173 -17.46 4.49 -22.06
CA PRO A 173 -18.64 4.91 -21.30
C PRO A 173 -19.88 4.90 -22.19
N ARG A 174 -21.00 4.42 -21.64
CA ARG A 174 -22.29 4.27 -22.34
C ARG A 174 -23.34 5.27 -21.85
N GLU A 175 -23.25 5.71 -20.60
CA GLU A 175 -24.23 6.54 -19.91
C GLU A 175 -23.56 7.75 -19.28
N ALA A 176 -24.35 8.81 -19.06
CA ALA A 176 -23.90 10.03 -18.39
C ALA A 176 -23.89 9.85 -16.87
N LYS A 177 -22.91 9.09 -16.38
CA LYS A 177 -22.71 8.83 -14.96
C LYS A 177 -21.24 8.76 -14.57
N LEU A 178 -20.99 8.73 -13.27
CA LEU A 178 -19.68 8.45 -12.72
C LEU A 178 -19.34 6.97 -12.93
N TYR A 179 -18.18 6.72 -13.51
CA TYR A 179 -17.62 5.38 -13.65
C TYR A 179 -16.41 5.24 -12.73
N GLU A 180 -16.42 4.19 -11.91
CA GLU A 180 -15.31 3.82 -11.06
C GLU A 180 -15.14 2.31 -11.13
N ALA A 181 -13.89 1.86 -11.25
CA ALA A 181 -13.60 0.44 -11.18
C ALA A 181 -12.22 0.16 -10.58
N THR A 182 -12.12 -0.98 -9.88
CA THR A 182 -10.86 -1.52 -9.37
C THR A 182 -10.52 -2.77 -10.16
N ILE A 183 -9.30 -2.81 -10.72
CA ILE A 183 -8.77 -3.98 -11.41
C ILE A 183 -7.73 -4.62 -10.49
N PRO A 184 -7.99 -5.83 -9.96
CA PRO A 184 -7.01 -6.51 -9.13
C PRO A 184 -5.85 -7.04 -10.00
N VAL A 185 -4.64 -6.99 -9.46
CA VAL A 185 -3.44 -7.51 -10.10
C VAL A 185 -2.83 -8.57 -9.17
N PHE A 186 -2.55 -9.75 -9.72
CA PHE A 186 -2.03 -10.89 -8.98
C PHE A 186 -0.65 -11.26 -9.48
N LEU A 187 0.24 -11.64 -8.55
CA LEU A 187 1.45 -12.39 -8.87
C LEU A 187 1.12 -13.87 -8.75
N ILE A 188 1.48 -14.64 -9.77
CA ILE A 188 1.17 -16.08 -9.85
C ILE A 188 2.47 -16.86 -9.67
N ASP A 189 2.64 -17.47 -8.51
CA ASP A 189 3.80 -18.32 -8.21
C ASP A 189 3.45 -19.82 -8.30
N SER A 190 2.15 -20.16 -8.26
CA SER A 190 1.65 -21.53 -8.34
C SER A 190 0.29 -21.64 -9.05
N GLU A 191 -0.08 -22.85 -9.44
CA GLU A 191 -1.41 -23.15 -10.00
C GLU A 191 -2.53 -22.85 -8.99
N ALA A 192 -2.27 -23.02 -7.69
CA ALA A 192 -3.21 -22.67 -6.63
C ALA A 192 -3.50 -21.16 -6.59
N ASP A 193 -2.47 -20.33 -6.82
CA ASP A 193 -2.61 -18.87 -6.89
C ASP A 193 -3.43 -18.46 -8.11
N LEU A 194 -3.19 -19.11 -9.25
CA LEU A 194 -3.98 -18.90 -10.47
C LEU A 194 -5.46 -19.23 -10.22
N ALA A 195 -5.75 -20.40 -9.64
CA ALA A 195 -7.10 -20.81 -9.29
C ALA A 195 -7.75 -19.85 -8.27
N ALA A 196 -6.99 -19.34 -7.29
CA ALA A 196 -7.46 -18.35 -6.34
C ALA A 196 -7.79 -17.01 -7.01
N ALA A 197 -6.91 -16.52 -7.90
CA ALA A 197 -7.09 -15.28 -8.63
C ALA A 197 -8.29 -15.32 -9.59
N ILE A 198 -8.50 -16.45 -10.30
CA ILE A 198 -9.67 -16.65 -11.17
C ILE A 198 -10.96 -16.71 -10.34
N ARG A 199 -10.94 -17.41 -9.18
CA ARG A 199 -12.09 -17.45 -8.26
C ARG A 199 -12.42 -16.09 -7.68
N TYR A 200 -11.40 -15.31 -7.34
CA TYR A 200 -11.58 -13.92 -6.98
C TYR A 200 -12.28 -13.22 -8.15
N GLY A 201 -11.70 -13.22 -9.37
CA GLY A 201 -12.31 -12.60 -10.55
C GLY A 201 -13.75 -13.02 -10.88
N SER A 202 -14.14 -14.25 -10.53
CA SER A 202 -15.47 -14.82 -10.86
C SER A 202 -16.52 -14.68 -9.76
N GLY A 203 -16.16 -14.19 -8.57
CA GLY A 203 -17.10 -14.04 -7.46
C GLY A 203 -18.14 -12.94 -7.71
N PRO A 204 -19.38 -13.08 -7.21
CA PRO A 204 -20.37 -12.01 -7.28
C PRO A 204 -19.78 -10.78 -6.59
N GLY A 205 -19.79 -9.64 -7.28
CA GLY A 205 -19.34 -8.38 -6.71
C GLY A 205 -20.06 -8.13 -5.38
N GLY A 206 -19.27 -7.77 -4.36
CA GLY A 206 -19.67 -7.39 -3.01
C GLY A 206 -21.17 -7.38 -2.71
N GLU A 207 -21.68 -8.51 -2.20
CA GLU A 207 -22.78 -8.42 -1.23
C GLU A 207 -22.16 -7.96 0.09
N GLY A 208 -22.67 -6.83 0.60
CA GLY A 208 -22.25 -6.25 1.86
C GLY A 208 -22.39 -7.24 3.01
N GLY A 209 -21.63 -6.97 4.08
CA GLY A 209 -21.80 -7.63 5.36
C GLY A 209 -23.24 -7.50 5.84
N GLY A 210 -24.02 -8.54 5.61
CA GLY A 210 -25.25 -8.81 6.33
C GLY A 210 -24.87 -9.66 7.54
N ASP A 211 -25.14 -9.10 8.73
CA ASP A 211 -25.04 -9.77 10.01
C ASP A 211 -25.61 -11.19 9.96
N ARG A 212 -24.73 -12.20 9.84
CA ARG A 212 -25.08 -13.57 10.20
C ARG A 212 -24.64 -13.82 11.62
N ASN A 213 -25.52 -13.40 12.53
CA ASN A 213 -25.59 -13.89 13.89
C ASN A 213 -25.91 -15.39 13.84
N THR A 214 -24.88 -16.24 13.73
CA THR A 214 -25.03 -17.68 13.95
C THR A 214 -25.05 -17.93 15.45
N ASN A 215 -26.20 -17.65 16.06
CA ASN A 215 -26.53 -18.15 17.38
C ASN A 215 -26.95 -19.62 17.22
N THR A 216 -25.98 -20.53 17.21
CA THR A 216 -26.25 -21.97 17.31
C THR A 216 -26.66 -22.27 18.73
N ASN A 217 -27.94 -22.03 19.04
CA ASN A 217 -28.55 -22.50 20.26
C ASN A 217 -28.94 -23.97 20.06
N THR A 218 -28.05 -24.86 20.49
CA THR A 218 -28.29 -26.29 20.62
C THR A 218 -29.35 -26.52 21.68
N ASN A 219 -30.62 -26.55 21.28
CA ASN A 219 -31.71 -26.92 22.18
C ASN A 219 -31.98 -28.42 22.04
N ASN A 220 -31.23 -29.22 22.79
CA ASN A 220 -31.58 -30.60 23.10
C ASN A 220 -32.79 -30.57 24.03
N ASN A 221 -33.99 -30.74 23.49
CA ASN A 221 -35.17 -31.06 24.29
C ASN A 221 -35.49 -32.54 24.14
N ASN A 222 -34.96 -33.31 25.09
CA ASN A 222 -35.60 -34.53 25.56
C ASN A 222 -37.00 -34.17 26.06
N ASN A 223 -38.05 -34.74 25.47
CA ASN A 223 -39.22 -35.07 26.26
C ASN A 223 -39.94 -36.30 25.70
N SER A 224 -39.72 -37.41 26.39
CA SER A 224 -40.60 -38.55 26.47
C SER A 224 -41.95 -38.16 27.06
N ASN A 225 -43.07 -38.45 26.38
CA ASN A 225 -44.20 -39.16 27.00
C ASN A 225 -45.34 -39.52 26.03
N SER A 226 -45.59 -40.83 25.94
CA SER A 226 -46.87 -41.56 26.08
C SER A 226 -48.16 -41.16 25.33
N ASN A 227 -48.68 -42.16 24.60
CA ASN A 227 -50.07 -42.65 24.51
C ASN A 227 -51.20 -41.73 23.97
N SER A 228 -51.85 -42.14 22.88
CA SER A 228 -53.03 -43.04 22.87
C SER A 228 -53.87 -42.96 21.57
N SER A 229 -54.35 -44.13 21.14
CA SER A 229 -55.62 -44.44 20.44
C SER A 229 -55.97 -43.79 19.08
N ASN A 230 -56.01 -44.60 18.03
CA ASN A 230 -57.22 -45.29 17.55
C ASN A 230 -56.85 -46.46 16.62
#